data_AF-A0A5N6E885-F1
#
_entry.id   AF-A0A5N6E885-F1
#
_cell.length_a   1.000
_cell.length_b   1.000
_cell.length_c   1.000
_cell.angle_alpha   90.00
_cell.angle_beta   90.00
_cell.angle_gamma   90.00
#
_symmetry.space_group_name_H-M   'P 1'
#
loop_
_entity.id
_entity.type
_entity.pdbx_description
1 polymer ?
#
loop_
_entity_poly.entity_id
_entity_poly.type
_entity_poly.pdbx_seq_one_letter_code
_entity_poly.pdbx_strand_id
1 'polypeptide(L)'
;STAKKLWAAIRREPSAGGEFYCQPSDQDEDFSVIRSELKKEPRPLSEPLWQILRKYGFVRNPQEELQHRLENSEEVGVPDTPFTHGLVRTLRALLALAPPTQQTTVVFVRSASDSVDMAYRMEANALYIHEKWLHVRGAEGPATEGAIRSERDVFLCQHLAEELYRRAVTLIVHKTDGPRTSQTIQPLLQAAHWKLHEMPRRIEVYAAAADDGTRATQVSFYTGHSLLFTKLCGTQVSYLVVLHGPNCVAQSVDHLLYDPSRDCCLCPREVVPLSMRRAVFEDPGHGPWVPMVVKMSVRDGLVGAMSSPGGHHWPLLPKAQDGALVAIAPDHPPTVSAALDPVLTTPTAASQENQETTAA
;
A
#
# COMPACT_ATOMS: atom_id res chain seq x y z
N SER A 1 -13.01 5.15 45.61
CA SER A 1 -14.38 5.67 45.43
C SER A 1 -15.41 4.56 45.67
N THR A 2 -16.69 4.90 45.83
CA THR A 2 -17.82 3.96 45.92
C THR A 2 -17.87 3.00 44.73
N ALA A 3 -17.60 3.48 43.50
CA ALA A 3 -17.56 2.66 42.29
C ALA A 3 -16.52 1.52 42.37
N LYS A 4 -15.32 1.79 42.90
CA LYS A 4 -14.28 0.75 43.10
C LYS A 4 -14.73 -0.32 44.10
N LYS A 5 -15.45 0.07 45.16
CA LYS A 5 -16.01 -0.89 46.14
C LYS A 5 -17.13 -1.74 45.54
N LEU A 6 -18.01 -1.13 44.75
CA LEU A 6 -19.07 -1.83 44.00
C LEU A 6 -18.47 -2.85 43.02
N TRP A 7 -17.51 -2.43 42.20
CA TRP A 7 -16.84 -3.32 41.25
C TRP A 7 -16.15 -4.50 41.95
N ALA A 8 -15.47 -4.24 43.06
CA ALA A 8 -14.84 -5.28 43.85
C ALA A 8 -15.85 -6.23 44.52
N ALA A 9 -17.08 -5.79 44.78
CA ALA A 9 -18.14 -6.65 45.32
C ALA A 9 -18.73 -7.54 44.21
N ILE A 10 -19.03 -6.97 43.04
CA ILE A 10 -19.52 -7.72 41.87
C ILE A 10 -18.53 -8.81 41.46
N ARG A 11 -17.23 -8.49 41.39
CA ARG A 11 -16.17 -9.47 41.06
C ARG A 11 -15.90 -10.52 42.13
N ARG A 12 -16.40 -10.33 43.36
CA ARG A 12 -16.25 -11.28 44.48
C ARG A 12 -17.37 -12.32 44.50
N GLU A 13 -18.45 -12.12 43.74
CA GLU A 13 -19.41 -13.20 43.53
C GLU A 13 -18.71 -14.37 42.85
N PRO A 14 -18.94 -15.61 43.30
CA PRO A 14 -18.30 -16.80 42.76
C PRO A 14 -18.92 -17.13 41.40
N SER A 15 -18.59 -16.34 40.39
CA SER A 15 -18.74 -16.72 38.99
C SER A 15 -17.37 -17.09 38.46
N ALA A 16 -17.30 -18.17 37.68
CA ALA A 16 -16.08 -18.88 37.29
C ALA A 16 -15.20 -18.12 36.28
N GLY A 17 -14.99 -16.81 36.44
CA GLY A 17 -14.17 -15.97 35.54
C GLY A 17 -14.72 -15.81 34.12
N GLY A 18 -15.84 -16.46 33.80
CA GLY A 18 -16.42 -16.56 32.47
C GLY A 18 -17.49 -15.52 32.17
N GLU A 19 -17.85 -14.63 33.09
CA GLU A 19 -18.91 -13.63 32.85
C GLU A 19 -18.37 -12.36 32.16
N PHE A 20 -19.22 -11.77 31.32
CA PHE A 20 -19.05 -10.44 30.76
C PHE A 20 -20.26 -9.58 31.16
N TYR A 21 -20.01 -8.54 31.94
CA TYR A 21 -21.08 -7.63 32.37
C TYR A 21 -21.44 -6.66 31.25
N CYS A 22 -22.71 -6.61 30.87
CA CYS A 22 -23.20 -5.83 29.73
C CYS A 22 -24.43 -4.97 30.07
N GLN A 23 -24.77 -4.04 29.18
CA GLN A 23 -25.97 -3.23 29.29
C GLN A 23 -27.23 -4.09 29.02
N PRO A 24 -28.36 -3.85 29.71
CA PRO A 24 -29.56 -4.67 29.55
C PRO A 24 -30.36 -4.39 28.27
N SER A 25 -30.07 -3.30 27.55
CA SER A 25 -30.82 -2.84 26.36
C SER A 25 -30.48 -3.55 25.05
N ASP A 26 -29.34 -4.23 24.96
CA ASP A 26 -28.74 -4.65 23.68
C ASP A 26 -28.62 -6.20 23.55
N GLN A 27 -29.58 -6.92 24.14
CA GLN A 27 -29.38 -8.35 24.49
C GLN A 27 -29.10 -9.27 23.29
N ASP A 28 -29.76 -9.12 22.14
CA ASP A 28 -29.63 -10.15 21.09
C ASP A 28 -28.30 -10.04 20.30
N GLU A 29 -27.90 -8.83 19.89
CA GLU A 29 -26.65 -8.65 19.12
C GLU A 29 -25.42 -8.75 20.01
N ASP A 30 -25.41 -8.06 21.17
CA ASP A 30 -24.24 -8.06 22.05
C ASP A 30 -24.01 -9.44 22.68
N PHE A 31 -25.05 -10.20 23.01
CA PHE A 31 -24.86 -11.53 23.60
C PHE A 31 -24.22 -12.51 22.62
N SER A 32 -24.57 -12.39 21.33
CA SER A 32 -23.94 -13.19 20.27
C SER A 32 -22.44 -12.93 20.24
N VAL A 33 -22.03 -11.66 20.18
CA VAL A 33 -20.62 -11.24 20.19
C VAL A 33 -19.90 -11.67 21.47
N ILE A 34 -20.55 -11.51 22.63
CA ILE A 34 -19.96 -11.91 23.94
C ILE A 34 -19.65 -13.41 23.96
N ARG A 35 -20.57 -14.25 23.49
CA ARG A 35 -20.37 -15.70 23.47
C ARG A 35 -19.41 -16.14 22.35
N SER A 36 -19.58 -15.62 21.14
CA SER A 36 -18.81 -16.05 19.96
C SER A 36 -17.38 -15.51 19.98
N GLU A 37 -17.17 -14.24 20.31
CA GLU A 37 -15.87 -13.57 20.19
C GLU A 37 -15.14 -13.47 21.54
N LEU A 38 -15.85 -13.04 22.59
CA LEU A 38 -15.22 -12.86 23.91
C LEU A 38 -15.08 -14.17 24.69
N LYS A 39 -15.78 -15.23 24.25
CA LYS A 39 -15.86 -16.56 24.88
C LYS A 39 -16.30 -16.48 26.34
N LYS A 40 -17.31 -15.66 26.60
CA LYS A 40 -17.87 -15.38 27.92
C LYS A 40 -19.38 -15.52 27.93
N GLU A 41 -19.97 -15.63 29.12
CA GLU A 41 -21.40 -15.55 29.32
C GLU A 41 -21.85 -14.11 29.61
N PRO A 42 -22.83 -13.58 28.87
CA PRO A 42 -23.36 -12.24 29.09
C PRO A 42 -24.13 -12.19 30.40
N ARG A 43 -23.85 -11.16 31.21
CA ARG A 43 -24.54 -10.91 32.47
C ARG A 43 -25.01 -9.45 32.53
N PRO A 44 -26.29 -9.17 32.27
CA PRO A 44 -26.83 -7.82 32.32
C PRO A 44 -26.67 -7.20 33.70
N LEU A 45 -26.17 -5.97 33.74
CA LEU A 45 -26.23 -5.13 34.93
C LEU A 45 -27.49 -4.28 34.90
N SER A 46 -27.96 -3.82 36.05
CA SER A 46 -28.98 -2.77 36.05
C SER A 46 -28.42 -1.47 35.47
N GLU A 47 -29.26 -0.70 34.77
CA GLU A 47 -28.86 0.57 34.14
C GLU A 47 -28.10 1.52 35.10
N PRO A 48 -28.54 1.73 36.36
CA PRO A 48 -27.80 2.58 37.29
C PRO A 48 -26.39 2.05 37.61
N LEU A 49 -26.23 0.73 37.73
CA LEU A 49 -24.91 0.12 37.98
C LEU A 49 -24.01 0.24 36.75
N TRP A 50 -24.56 -0.01 35.56
CA TRP A 50 -23.85 0.15 34.30
C TRP A 50 -23.28 1.57 34.15
N GLN A 51 -24.13 2.59 34.30
CA GLN A 51 -23.72 3.99 34.18
C GLN A 51 -22.63 4.39 35.16
N ILE A 52 -22.74 3.95 36.43
CA ILE A 52 -21.71 4.22 37.45
C ILE A 52 -20.40 3.50 37.06
N LEU A 53 -20.43 2.22 36.71
CA LEU A 53 -19.20 1.48 36.40
C LEU A 53 -18.54 1.97 35.10
N ARG A 54 -19.32 2.30 34.08
CA ARG A 54 -18.86 2.84 32.80
C ARG A 54 -18.18 4.19 32.99
N LYS A 55 -18.76 5.08 33.80
CA LYS A 55 -18.17 6.40 34.13
C LYS A 55 -16.77 6.30 34.73
N TYR A 56 -16.46 5.21 35.44
CA TYR A 56 -15.13 4.97 36.03
C TYR A 56 -14.29 3.97 35.22
N GLY A 57 -14.72 3.59 34.02
CA GLY A 57 -13.98 2.69 33.11
C GLY A 57 -13.89 1.23 33.56
N PHE A 58 -14.78 0.76 34.44
CA PHE A 58 -14.76 -0.63 34.92
C PHE A 58 -15.46 -1.62 33.99
N VAL A 59 -16.36 -1.15 33.12
CA VAL A 59 -17.09 -1.96 32.15
C VAL A 59 -17.04 -1.29 30.78
N ARG A 60 -17.18 -2.10 29.73
CA ARG A 60 -17.13 -1.73 28.31
C ARG A 60 -18.21 -2.47 27.55
N ASN A 61 -18.65 -1.92 26.41
CA ASN A 61 -19.46 -2.70 25.46
C ASN A 61 -18.62 -3.86 24.90
N PRO A 62 -19.23 -4.90 24.31
CA PRO A 62 -18.47 -5.99 23.69
C PRO A 62 -17.49 -5.49 22.62
N GLN A 63 -17.93 -4.57 21.75
CA GLN A 63 -17.10 -4.01 20.69
C GLN A 63 -15.93 -3.18 21.24
N GLU A 64 -16.16 -2.41 22.30
CA GLU A 64 -15.11 -1.65 22.99
C GLU A 64 -14.09 -2.58 23.67
N GLU A 65 -14.54 -3.70 24.24
CA GLU A 65 -13.64 -4.69 24.82
C GLU A 65 -12.82 -5.42 23.75
N LEU A 66 -13.41 -5.80 22.61
CA LEU A 66 -12.68 -6.40 21.49
C LEU A 66 -11.61 -5.44 20.95
N GLN A 67 -11.96 -4.17 20.77
CA GLN A 67 -11.01 -3.14 20.38
C GLN A 67 -9.90 -2.99 21.44
N HIS A 68 -10.27 -2.91 22.72
CA HIS A 68 -9.30 -2.84 23.82
C HIS A 68 -8.37 -4.05 23.86
N ARG A 69 -8.86 -5.27 23.59
CA ARG A 69 -8.02 -6.47 23.49
C ARG A 69 -7.03 -6.37 22.34
N LEU A 70 -7.49 -5.96 21.16
CA LEU A 70 -6.61 -5.79 20.00
C LEU A 70 -5.51 -4.74 20.25
N GLU A 71 -5.85 -3.61 20.89
CA GLU A 71 -4.88 -2.56 21.24
C GLU A 71 -3.83 -3.03 22.27
N ASN A 72 -4.12 -4.08 23.04
CA ASN A 72 -3.22 -4.64 24.06
C ASN A 72 -2.74 -6.05 23.68
N SER A 73 -2.95 -6.46 22.44
CA SER A 73 -2.46 -7.73 21.91
C SER A 73 -0.95 -7.71 21.72
N GLU A 74 -0.36 -8.89 21.62
CA GLU A 74 1.06 -9.06 21.32
C GLU A 74 1.38 -8.50 19.93
N GLU A 75 2.38 -7.63 19.86
CA GLU A 75 2.93 -7.14 18.60
C GLU A 75 3.65 -8.26 17.86
N VAL A 76 3.44 -8.33 16.55
CA VAL A 76 4.11 -9.31 15.69
C VAL A 76 4.99 -8.61 14.67
N GLY A 77 6.11 -9.24 14.35
CA GLY A 77 6.97 -8.82 13.26
C GLY A 77 6.26 -8.98 11.91
N VAL A 78 6.58 -8.08 10.98
CA VAL A 78 6.17 -8.20 9.58
C VAL A 78 7.00 -9.31 8.93
N PRO A 79 6.40 -10.37 8.35
CA PRO A 79 7.13 -11.40 7.63
C PRO A 79 8.02 -10.79 6.53
N ASP A 80 9.19 -11.36 6.31
CA ASP A 80 10.12 -10.90 5.29
C ASP A 80 9.74 -11.45 3.92
N THR A 81 8.73 -10.84 3.29
CA THR A 81 8.27 -11.22 1.95
C THR A 81 8.02 -9.97 1.10
N PRO A 82 8.21 -10.04 -0.23
CA PRO A 82 7.90 -8.91 -1.11
C PRO A 82 6.46 -8.40 -0.97
N PHE A 83 5.51 -9.31 -0.75
CA PHE A 83 4.09 -8.98 -0.54
C PHE A 83 3.87 -8.13 0.71
N THR A 84 4.36 -8.60 1.87
CA THR A 84 4.18 -7.91 3.15
C THR A 84 4.91 -6.57 3.17
N HIS A 85 6.13 -6.50 2.62
CA HIS A 85 6.86 -5.24 2.47
C HIS A 85 6.10 -4.25 1.59
N GLY A 86 5.59 -4.71 0.45
CA GLY A 86 4.75 -3.89 -0.42
C GLY A 86 3.52 -3.36 0.30
N LEU A 87 2.79 -4.23 1.01
CA LEU A 87 1.54 -3.87 1.69
C LEU A 87 1.78 -2.81 2.77
N VAL A 88 2.76 -3.06 3.63
CA VAL A 88 3.11 -2.16 4.74
C VAL A 88 3.63 -0.83 4.22
N ARG A 89 4.50 -0.86 3.21
CA ARG A 89 5.04 0.33 2.56
C ARG A 89 3.92 1.17 1.95
N THR A 90 3.07 0.56 1.12
CA THR A 90 1.97 1.27 0.47
C THR A 90 1.01 1.85 1.50
N LEU A 91 0.61 1.08 2.52
CA LEU A 91 -0.29 1.59 3.57
C LEU A 91 0.32 2.79 4.31
N ARG A 92 1.59 2.70 4.73
CA ARG A 92 2.29 3.82 5.38
C ARG A 92 2.37 5.05 4.46
N ALA A 93 2.62 4.85 3.17
CA ALA A 93 2.66 5.94 2.21
C ALA A 93 1.29 6.60 2.01
N LEU A 94 0.20 5.84 2.02
CA LEU A 94 -1.16 6.39 1.97
C LEU A 94 -1.49 7.19 3.23
N LEU A 95 -1.15 6.69 4.41
CA LEU A 95 -1.31 7.42 5.67
C LEU A 95 -0.52 8.74 5.65
N ALA A 96 0.68 8.74 5.05
CA ALA A 96 1.52 9.93 4.90
C ALA A 96 0.95 11.03 3.97
N LEU A 97 -0.05 10.73 3.12
CA LEU A 97 -0.59 11.69 2.16
C LEU A 97 -1.39 12.83 2.79
N ALA A 98 -1.93 12.63 4.00
CA ALA A 98 -2.88 13.55 4.59
C ALA A 98 -2.53 13.91 6.04
N PRO A 99 -2.64 15.19 6.45
CA PRO A 99 -2.30 15.62 7.80
C PRO A 99 -2.96 14.82 8.94
N PRO A 100 -4.25 14.40 8.87
CA PRO A 100 -4.88 13.63 9.93
C PRO A 100 -4.24 12.27 10.20
N THR A 101 -3.55 11.69 9.22
CA THR A 101 -2.99 10.33 9.28
C THR A 101 -1.46 10.29 9.14
N GLN A 102 -0.83 11.42 8.86
CA GLN A 102 0.57 11.48 8.40
C GLN A 102 1.57 10.90 9.39
N GLN A 103 1.30 11.05 10.69
CA GLN A 103 2.19 10.62 11.77
C GLN A 103 1.78 9.27 12.39
N THR A 104 0.77 8.60 11.82
CA THR A 104 0.23 7.36 12.38
C THR A 104 1.22 6.22 12.24
N THR A 105 1.58 5.60 13.36
CA THR A 105 2.42 4.40 13.40
C THR A 105 1.57 3.17 13.09
N VAL A 106 2.05 2.27 12.24
CA VAL A 106 1.38 1.00 11.93
C VAL A 106 2.03 -0.13 12.72
N VAL A 107 1.22 -0.82 13.53
CA VAL A 107 1.63 -1.95 14.38
C VAL A 107 0.79 -3.17 14.01
N PHE A 108 1.43 -4.31 13.77
CA PHE A 108 0.72 -5.57 13.55
C PHE A 108 0.64 -6.35 14.85
N VAL A 109 -0.50 -6.98 15.10
CA VAL A 109 -0.75 -7.70 16.35
C VAL A 109 -1.41 -9.05 16.13
N ARG A 110 -1.15 -9.99 17.04
CA ARG A 110 -1.83 -11.27 17.14
C ARG A 110 -3.00 -11.18 18.10
N SER A 111 -4.22 -11.47 17.61
CA SER A 111 -5.42 -11.59 18.44
C SER A 111 -6.03 -12.98 18.29
N ALA A 112 -6.71 -13.44 19.35
CA ALA A 112 -7.46 -14.70 19.31
C ALA A 112 -8.81 -14.55 18.59
N SER A 113 -9.28 -13.32 18.35
CA SER A 113 -10.52 -13.03 17.61
C SER A 113 -10.19 -12.26 16.34
N ASP A 114 -10.77 -12.73 15.23
CA ASP A 114 -10.67 -12.11 13.90
C ASP A 114 -11.75 -11.04 13.63
N SER A 115 -12.70 -10.87 14.56
CA SER A 115 -13.89 -10.01 14.39
C SER A 115 -13.55 -8.52 14.36
N VAL A 116 -12.59 -8.10 15.18
CA VAL A 116 -12.01 -6.75 15.15
C VAL A 116 -10.60 -6.87 14.64
N ASP A 117 -10.35 -6.27 13.48
CA ASP A 117 -9.07 -6.39 12.79
C ASP A 117 -8.27 -5.11 12.68
N MET A 118 -8.81 -4.03 13.25
CA MET A 118 -8.15 -2.73 13.28
C MET A 118 -8.59 -1.92 14.50
N ALA A 119 -7.64 -1.28 15.17
CA ALA A 119 -7.89 -0.34 16.25
C ALA A 119 -6.92 0.83 16.19
N TYR A 120 -7.36 2.00 16.66
CA TYR A 120 -6.51 3.20 16.66
C TYR A 120 -6.43 3.76 18.08
N ARG A 121 -5.21 3.88 18.62
CA ARG A 121 -4.93 4.52 19.91
C ARG A 121 -4.45 5.94 19.66
N MET A 122 -5.27 6.91 20.04
CA MET A 122 -5.00 8.33 19.79
C MET A 122 -3.76 8.82 20.54
N GLU A 123 -3.58 8.41 21.79
CA GLU A 123 -2.49 8.87 22.67
C GLU A 123 -1.11 8.48 22.15
N ALA A 124 -1.03 7.30 21.53
CA ALA A 124 0.20 6.79 20.92
C ALA A 124 0.29 7.11 19.42
N ASN A 125 -0.77 7.69 18.84
CA ASN A 125 -0.97 7.82 17.40
C ASN A 125 -0.66 6.51 16.64
N ALA A 126 -1.17 5.39 17.15
CA ALA A 126 -0.83 4.05 16.68
C ALA A 126 -2.06 3.30 16.16
N LEU A 127 -1.94 2.76 14.95
CA LEU A 127 -2.92 1.91 14.29
C LEU A 127 -2.49 0.45 14.44
N TYR A 128 -3.26 -0.31 15.22
CA TYR A 128 -3.08 -1.73 15.44
C TYR A 128 -3.88 -2.50 14.39
N ILE A 129 -3.23 -3.40 13.67
CA ILE A 129 -3.81 -4.19 12.58
C ILE A 129 -3.59 -5.67 12.86
N HIS A 130 -4.63 -6.47 12.69
CA HIS A 130 -4.54 -7.91 12.90
C HIS A 130 -3.56 -8.59 11.91
N GLU A 131 -2.77 -9.55 12.39
CA GLU A 131 -1.77 -10.27 11.58
C GLU A 131 -2.36 -11.03 10.39
N LYS A 132 -3.68 -11.30 10.39
CA LYS A 132 -4.37 -11.95 9.26
C LYS A 132 -4.16 -11.22 7.93
N TRP A 133 -3.94 -9.90 7.97
CA TRP A 133 -3.70 -9.08 6.78
C TRP A 133 -2.31 -9.27 6.17
N LEU A 134 -1.37 -9.89 6.90
CA LEU A 134 -0.03 -10.20 6.41
C LEU A 134 0.03 -11.53 5.63
N HIS A 135 -1.06 -12.29 5.61
CA HIS A 135 -1.11 -13.62 5.01
C HIS A 135 -2.07 -13.63 3.81
N VAL A 136 -1.58 -14.00 2.63
CA VAL A 136 -2.43 -14.24 1.45
C VAL A 136 -3.15 -15.58 1.63
N ARG A 137 -4.48 -15.58 1.70
CA ARG A 137 -5.28 -16.82 1.74
C ARG A 137 -5.05 -17.61 0.44
N GLY A 138 -4.57 -18.85 0.54
CA GLY A 138 -4.35 -19.75 -0.60
C GLY A 138 -2.89 -19.99 -1.03
N ALA A 139 -1.91 -19.70 -0.15
CA ALA A 139 -0.48 -19.84 -0.47
C ALA A 139 0.04 -21.29 -0.62
N GLU A 140 -0.80 -22.31 -0.42
CA GLU A 140 -0.45 -23.73 -0.62
C GLU A 140 -0.71 -24.14 -2.07
N GLY A 141 0.27 -23.88 -2.94
CA GLY A 141 0.24 -24.30 -4.36
C GLY A 141 1.66 -24.59 -4.86
N PRO A 142 1.84 -25.49 -5.84
CA PRO A 142 3.14 -25.98 -6.28
C PRO A 142 4.04 -24.86 -6.86
N ALA A 143 5.37 -25.05 -6.72
CA ALA A 143 6.41 -24.05 -7.02
C ALA A 143 6.43 -23.52 -8.47
N THR A 144 5.83 -24.23 -9.43
CA THR A 144 5.69 -23.83 -10.84
C THR A 144 4.78 -22.61 -11.05
N GLU A 145 3.98 -22.21 -10.06
CA GLU A 145 3.15 -21.01 -10.13
C GLU A 145 3.85 -19.72 -9.67
N GLY A 146 5.14 -19.77 -9.31
CA GLY A 146 5.85 -18.66 -8.65
C GLY A 146 5.76 -17.30 -9.37
N ALA A 147 5.89 -17.26 -10.71
CA ALA A 147 5.79 -16.02 -11.48
C ALA A 147 4.35 -15.46 -11.53
N ILE A 148 3.36 -16.32 -11.75
CA ILE A 148 1.93 -15.95 -11.78
C ILE A 148 1.45 -15.55 -10.37
N ARG A 149 2.01 -16.16 -9.32
CA ARG A 149 1.78 -15.79 -7.92
C ARG A 149 2.37 -14.42 -7.62
N SER A 150 3.64 -14.20 -7.99
CA SER A 150 4.28 -12.88 -7.83
C SER A 150 3.52 -11.77 -8.53
N GLU A 151 2.96 -12.02 -9.72
CA GLU A 151 2.11 -11.03 -10.41
C GLU A 151 0.82 -10.76 -9.64
N ARG A 152 0.10 -11.80 -9.22
CA ARG A 152 -1.13 -11.65 -8.41
C ARG A 152 -0.86 -10.93 -7.10
N ASP A 153 0.24 -11.24 -6.42
CA ASP A 153 0.59 -10.69 -5.12
C ASP A 153 0.82 -9.17 -5.16
N VAL A 154 1.44 -8.64 -6.24
CA VAL A 154 1.65 -7.19 -6.44
C VAL A 154 0.32 -6.45 -6.56
N PHE A 155 -0.65 -7.00 -7.31
CA PHE A 155 -1.96 -6.36 -7.45
C PHE A 155 -2.84 -6.52 -6.20
N LEU A 156 -2.77 -7.68 -5.53
CA LEU A 156 -3.47 -7.93 -4.27
C LEU A 156 -2.98 -6.99 -3.16
N CYS A 157 -1.67 -6.78 -3.07
CA CYS A 157 -1.05 -5.84 -2.14
C CYS A 157 -1.69 -4.45 -2.22
N GLN A 158 -1.90 -3.91 -3.43
CA GLN A 158 -2.51 -2.59 -3.60
C GLN A 158 -3.96 -2.57 -3.10
N HIS A 159 -4.76 -3.56 -3.50
CA HIS A 159 -6.16 -3.62 -3.12
C HIS A 159 -6.33 -3.73 -1.60
N LEU A 160 -5.49 -4.54 -0.95
CA LEU A 160 -5.46 -4.67 0.50
C LEU A 160 -4.99 -3.39 1.19
N ALA A 161 -3.97 -2.72 0.65
CA ALA A 161 -3.52 -1.43 1.19
C ALA A 161 -4.62 -0.36 1.10
N GLU A 162 -5.36 -0.30 0.00
CA GLU A 162 -6.49 0.62 -0.19
C GLU A 162 -7.63 0.33 0.79
N GLU A 163 -7.98 -0.94 0.99
CA GLU A 163 -8.99 -1.37 1.97
C GLU A 163 -8.57 -1.07 3.41
N LEU A 164 -7.32 -1.37 3.78
CA LEU A 164 -6.78 -1.03 5.09
C LEU A 164 -6.77 0.47 5.31
N TYR A 165 -6.35 1.25 4.32
CA TYR A 165 -6.36 2.72 4.40
C TYR A 165 -7.78 3.27 4.58
N ARG A 166 -8.76 2.75 3.83
CA ARG A 166 -10.17 3.14 3.96
C ARG A 166 -10.68 2.97 5.39
N ARG A 167 -10.44 1.80 5.99
CA ARG A 167 -10.81 1.52 7.38
C ARG A 167 -10.04 2.40 8.37
N ALA A 168 -8.74 2.56 8.14
CA ALA A 168 -7.87 3.34 9.01
C ALA A 168 -8.29 4.81 9.08
N VAL A 169 -8.51 5.46 7.93
CA VAL A 169 -8.94 6.86 7.88
C VAL A 169 -10.29 7.03 8.57
N THR A 170 -11.25 6.14 8.33
CA THR A 170 -12.53 6.20 9.02
C THR A 170 -12.36 6.10 10.55
N LEU A 171 -11.54 5.17 11.03
CA LEU A 171 -11.28 5.02 12.46
C LEU A 171 -10.56 6.23 13.07
N ILE A 172 -9.54 6.74 12.40
CA ILE A 172 -8.72 7.87 12.88
C ILE A 172 -9.58 9.14 12.92
N VAL A 173 -10.23 9.50 11.81
CA VAL A 173 -11.05 10.71 11.70
C VAL A 173 -12.26 10.66 12.64
N HIS A 174 -12.90 9.50 12.81
CA HIS A 174 -13.99 9.37 13.78
C HIS A 174 -13.53 9.56 15.22
N LYS A 175 -12.33 9.07 15.58
CA LYS A 175 -11.80 9.27 16.93
C LYS A 175 -11.34 10.73 17.15
N THR A 176 -10.75 11.39 16.15
CA THR A 176 -10.24 12.77 16.30
C THR A 176 -11.33 13.84 16.20
N ASP A 177 -12.22 13.72 15.22
CA ASP A 177 -13.15 14.79 14.81
C ASP A 177 -14.63 14.43 15.07
N GLY A 178 -14.89 13.19 15.51
CA GLY A 178 -16.22 12.67 15.78
C GLY A 178 -16.96 12.10 14.56
N PRO A 179 -18.21 11.60 14.75
CA PRO A 179 -18.91 10.78 13.75
C PRO A 179 -19.48 11.54 12.53
N ARG A 180 -19.50 12.87 12.53
CA ARG A 180 -20.15 13.70 11.48
C ARG A 180 -19.19 14.15 10.39
N THR A 181 -18.28 13.28 9.97
CA THR A 181 -17.07 13.64 9.21
C THR A 181 -16.96 12.94 7.86
N SER A 182 -18.06 12.35 7.36
CA SER A 182 -18.10 11.73 6.02
C SER A 182 -17.63 12.69 4.90
N GLN A 183 -17.91 13.98 5.02
CA GLN A 183 -17.42 15.02 4.09
C GLN A 183 -15.88 15.17 4.12
N THR A 184 -15.24 14.88 5.25
CA THR A 184 -13.79 14.95 5.42
C THR A 184 -13.09 13.67 4.93
N ILE A 185 -13.76 12.52 5.01
CA ILE A 185 -13.19 11.21 4.65
C ILE A 185 -13.12 11.03 3.13
N GLN A 186 -14.18 11.38 2.39
CA GLN A 186 -14.27 11.07 0.96
C GLN A 186 -13.12 11.68 0.11
N PRO A 187 -12.70 12.95 0.32
CA PRO A 187 -11.53 13.50 -0.38
C PRO A 187 -10.25 12.72 -0.11
N LEU A 188 -10.05 12.22 1.12
CA LEU A 188 -8.88 11.44 1.51
C LEU A 188 -8.85 10.09 0.79
N LEU A 189 -10.00 9.42 0.69
CA LEU A 189 -10.14 8.16 -0.06
C LEU A 189 -9.89 8.37 -1.55
N GLN A 190 -10.44 9.44 -2.12
CA GLN A 190 -10.27 9.75 -3.54
C GLN A 190 -8.80 10.09 -3.87
N ALA A 191 -8.13 10.88 -3.02
CA ALA A 191 -6.72 11.20 -3.19
C ALA A 191 -5.85 9.94 -3.14
N ALA A 192 -6.07 9.06 -2.16
CA ALA A 192 -5.37 7.78 -2.06
C ALA A 192 -5.61 6.90 -3.29
N HIS A 193 -6.86 6.77 -3.73
CA HIS A 193 -7.21 6.00 -4.92
C HIS A 193 -6.44 6.48 -6.16
N TRP A 194 -6.45 7.79 -6.44
CA TRP A 194 -5.71 8.34 -7.57
C TRP A 194 -4.20 8.13 -7.45
N LYS A 195 -3.63 8.36 -6.26
CA LYS A 195 -2.21 8.14 -6.02
C LYS A 195 -1.81 6.67 -6.24
N LEU A 196 -2.65 5.71 -5.86
CA LEU A 196 -2.41 4.29 -6.11
C LEU A 196 -2.47 3.91 -7.60
N HIS A 197 -3.33 4.56 -8.38
CA HIS A 197 -3.37 4.38 -9.84
C HIS A 197 -2.11 4.91 -10.51
N GLU A 198 -1.57 6.00 -9.98
CA GLU A 198 -0.32 6.65 -10.42
C GLU A 198 0.92 5.92 -9.92
N MET A 199 0.83 5.16 -8.83
CA MET A 199 1.97 4.49 -8.22
C MET A 199 2.62 3.50 -9.19
N PRO A 200 3.92 3.66 -9.49
CA PRO A 200 4.67 2.64 -10.22
C PRO A 200 4.70 1.33 -9.42
N ARG A 201 4.76 0.20 -10.11
CA ARG A 201 4.74 -1.13 -9.52
C ARG A 201 5.39 -2.13 -10.45
N ARG A 202 5.76 -3.30 -9.92
CA ARG A 202 6.48 -4.33 -10.67
C ARG A 202 7.70 -3.70 -11.37
N ILE A 203 8.53 -3.03 -10.57
CA ILE A 203 9.77 -2.45 -11.06
C ILE A 203 10.75 -3.60 -11.23
N GLU A 204 11.23 -3.77 -12.45
CA GLU A 204 12.16 -4.84 -12.82
C GLU A 204 13.42 -4.19 -13.40
N VAL A 205 14.57 -4.70 -12.99
CA VAL A 205 15.89 -4.22 -13.45
C VAL A 205 16.58 -5.35 -14.17
N TYR A 206 16.99 -5.08 -15.41
CA TYR A 206 17.65 -6.03 -16.27
C TYR A 206 18.99 -5.46 -16.73
N ALA A 207 20.02 -6.31 -16.77
CA ALA A 207 21.18 -6.01 -17.58
C ALA A 207 20.79 -6.16 -19.05
N ALA A 208 21.09 -5.15 -19.85
CA ALA A 208 20.88 -5.13 -21.29
C ALA A 208 22.22 -4.90 -22.00
N ALA A 209 22.28 -5.23 -23.29
CA ALA A 209 23.32 -4.73 -24.18
C ALA A 209 22.73 -3.55 -24.94
N ALA A 210 23.47 -2.45 -25.03
CA ALA A 210 23.13 -1.35 -25.92
C ALA A 210 23.36 -1.77 -27.38
N ASP A 211 22.81 -1.00 -28.32
CA ASP A 211 22.89 -1.28 -29.77
C ASP A 211 24.34 -1.32 -30.30
N ASP A 212 25.27 -0.68 -29.58
CA ASP A 212 26.71 -0.65 -29.88
C ASP A 212 27.52 -1.74 -29.15
N GLY A 213 26.85 -2.62 -28.39
CA GLY A 213 27.46 -3.69 -27.60
C GLY A 213 27.98 -3.25 -26.22
N THR A 214 27.77 -2.00 -25.81
CA THR A 214 28.11 -1.56 -24.44
C THR A 214 27.11 -2.09 -23.41
N ARG A 215 27.50 -2.09 -22.14
CA ARG A 215 26.63 -2.53 -21.04
C ARG A 215 25.54 -1.49 -20.84
N ALA A 216 24.30 -1.93 -20.73
CA ALA A 216 23.17 -1.09 -20.36
C ALA A 216 22.42 -1.68 -19.16
N THR A 217 21.75 -0.81 -18.40
CA THR A 217 20.76 -1.22 -17.41
C THR A 217 19.39 -0.75 -17.86
N GLN A 218 18.46 -1.68 -18.01
CA GLN A 218 17.08 -1.38 -18.34
C GLN A 218 16.22 -1.47 -17.08
N VAL A 219 15.37 -0.47 -16.86
CA VAL A 219 14.33 -0.48 -15.82
C VAL A 219 12.97 -0.46 -16.49
N SER A 220 12.09 -1.41 -16.15
CA SER A 220 10.69 -1.40 -16.57
C SER A 220 9.74 -1.38 -15.39
N PHE A 221 8.54 -0.84 -15.60
CA PHE A 221 7.52 -0.75 -14.56
C PHE A 221 6.09 -0.80 -15.13
N TYR A 222 5.12 -0.97 -14.25
CA TYR A 222 3.70 -0.86 -14.54
C TYR A 222 3.05 0.15 -13.60
N THR A 223 1.80 0.52 -13.85
CA THR A 223 1.00 1.36 -12.96
C THR A 223 -0.43 0.82 -12.90
N GLY A 224 -1.34 1.51 -12.20
CA GLY A 224 -2.75 1.13 -12.12
C GLY A 224 -3.62 1.67 -13.22
N HIS A 225 -3.05 2.32 -14.23
CA HIS A 225 -3.82 2.77 -15.36
C HIS A 225 -4.28 1.56 -16.20
N SER A 226 -5.48 1.64 -16.74
CA SER A 226 -5.97 0.64 -17.68
C SER A 226 -5.13 0.67 -18.97
N LEU A 227 -5.16 -0.43 -19.72
CA LEU A 227 -4.52 -0.49 -21.04
C LEU A 227 -5.09 0.57 -21.99
N LEU A 228 -6.40 0.84 -21.91
CA LEU A 228 -7.06 1.88 -22.70
C LEU A 228 -6.51 3.27 -22.34
N PHE A 229 -6.41 3.58 -21.04
CA PHE A 229 -5.82 4.85 -20.58
C PHE A 229 -4.37 5.00 -21.06
N THR A 230 -3.57 3.94 -20.92
CA THR A 230 -2.17 3.93 -21.36
C THR A 230 -2.06 4.19 -22.87
N LYS A 231 -2.97 3.62 -23.67
CA LYS A 231 -3.00 3.83 -25.12
C LYS A 231 -3.42 5.24 -25.51
N LEU A 232 -4.40 5.83 -24.82
CA LEU A 232 -4.96 7.14 -25.17
C LEU A 232 -4.16 8.31 -24.59
N CYS A 233 -3.63 8.15 -23.39
CA CYS A 233 -3.03 9.23 -22.61
C CYS A 233 -1.56 8.96 -22.22
N GLY A 234 -0.99 7.80 -22.59
CA GLY A 234 0.32 7.38 -22.10
C GLY A 234 1.49 8.27 -22.52
N THR A 235 1.35 9.03 -23.61
CA THR A 235 2.36 10.02 -24.04
C THR A 235 2.27 11.35 -23.27
N GLN A 236 1.16 11.60 -22.58
CA GLN A 236 0.89 12.82 -21.81
C GLN A 236 1.23 12.64 -20.32
N VAL A 237 1.55 11.42 -19.90
CA VAL A 237 1.91 11.09 -18.52
C VAL A 237 3.34 10.57 -18.53
N SER A 238 4.21 11.21 -17.75
CA SER A 238 5.63 10.84 -17.67
C SER A 238 6.01 10.42 -16.26
N TYR A 239 7.07 9.62 -16.17
CA TYR A 239 7.66 9.15 -14.93
C TYR A 239 9.16 9.44 -14.95
N LEU A 240 9.70 9.82 -13.80
CA LEU A 240 11.13 9.90 -13.57
C LEU A 240 11.60 8.55 -13.05
N VAL A 241 12.63 8.01 -13.70
CA VAL A 241 13.38 6.84 -13.24
C VAL A 241 14.75 7.32 -12.79
N VAL A 242 15.16 7.00 -11.57
CA VAL A 242 16.49 7.30 -11.03
C VAL A 242 17.16 6.00 -10.63
N LEU A 243 18.39 5.76 -11.11
CA LEU A 243 19.21 4.62 -10.69
C LEU A 243 20.14 5.03 -9.56
N HIS A 244 19.74 4.78 -8.32
CA HIS A 244 20.59 5.07 -7.17
C HIS A 244 21.70 4.02 -7.04
N GLY A 245 22.94 4.50 -6.94
CA GLY A 245 24.10 3.65 -6.64
C GLY A 245 24.19 3.31 -5.15
N PRO A 246 25.07 2.38 -4.76
CA PRO A 246 25.11 1.80 -3.40
C PRO A 246 25.48 2.79 -2.30
N ASN A 247 26.08 3.93 -2.66
CA ASN A 247 26.49 4.98 -1.72
C ASN A 247 25.59 6.23 -1.80
N CYS A 248 24.44 6.14 -2.47
CA CYS A 248 23.56 7.28 -2.62
C CYS A 248 22.76 7.53 -1.34
N VAL A 249 22.92 8.70 -0.73
CA VAL A 249 22.16 9.10 0.46
C VAL A 249 20.65 9.20 0.22
N ALA A 250 20.23 9.33 -1.04
CA ALA A 250 18.81 9.36 -1.44
C ALA A 250 18.21 7.94 -1.61
N GLN A 251 18.99 6.88 -1.43
CA GLN A 251 18.56 5.48 -1.54
C GLN A 251 17.67 5.03 -0.36
N SER A 252 17.34 5.90 0.60
CA SER A 252 16.57 5.49 1.77
C SER A 252 15.23 4.88 1.36
N VAL A 253 15.10 3.59 1.67
CA VAL A 253 13.86 2.84 1.54
C VAL A 253 12.76 3.38 2.45
N ASP A 254 13.02 4.36 3.32
CA ASP A 254 11.98 4.99 4.16
C ASP A 254 11.28 6.16 3.47
N HIS A 255 11.71 6.56 2.27
CA HIS A 255 11.03 7.59 1.49
C HIS A 255 9.73 7.04 0.90
N LEU A 256 8.63 7.18 1.65
CA LEU A 256 7.29 6.75 1.25
C LEU A 256 6.70 7.64 0.14
N LEU A 257 6.97 8.94 0.25
CA LEU A 257 6.54 9.99 -0.67
C LEU A 257 7.76 10.69 -1.25
N TYR A 258 7.67 11.10 -2.51
CA TYR A 258 8.71 11.86 -3.16
C TYR A 258 8.72 13.29 -2.64
N ASP A 259 9.91 13.74 -2.24
CA ASP A 259 10.18 15.09 -1.75
C ASP A 259 11.27 15.72 -2.64
N PRO A 260 10.92 16.69 -3.50
CA PRO A 260 11.87 17.36 -4.39
C PRO A 260 13.03 18.03 -3.63
N SER A 261 12.86 18.39 -2.36
CA SER A 261 13.92 19.01 -1.55
C SER A 261 15.01 18.02 -1.12
N ARG A 262 14.68 16.71 -1.13
CA ARG A 262 15.59 15.62 -0.79
C ARG A 262 16.23 14.97 -2.02
N ASP A 263 15.65 15.16 -3.20
CA ASP A 263 16.28 14.77 -4.47
C ASP A 263 17.38 15.76 -4.87
N CYS A 264 18.56 15.53 -4.29
CA CYS A 264 19.78 16.30 -4.51
C CYS A 264 20.92 15.46 -5.09
N CYS A 265 20.66 14.19 -5.45
CA CYS A 265 21.68 13.29 -5.95
C CYS A 265 21.96 13.50 -7.45
N LEU A 266 23.15 13.10 -7.91
CA LEU A 266 23.52 13.14 -9.34
C LEU A 266 23.41 11.77 -10.01
N CYS A 267 22.62 10.88 -9.42
CA CYS A 267 22.41 9.54 -9.96
C CYS A 267 21.81 9.61 -11.38
N PRO A 268 22.17 8.65 -12.26
CA PRO A 268 21.60 8.56 -13.60
C PRO A 268 20.08 8.58 -13.52
N ARG A 269 19.46 9.41 -14.37
CA ARG A 269 18.01 9.60 -14.36
C ARG A 269 17.47 9.84 -15.76
N GLU A 270 16.25 9.35 -15.98
CA GLU A 270 15.56 9.44 -17.27
C GLU A 270 14.09 9.75 -17.05
N VAL A 271 13.51 10.59 -17.91
CA VAL A 271 12.07 10.85 -17.93
C VAL A 271 11.46 10.04 -19.07
N VAL A 272 10.52 9.15 -18.73
CA VAL A 272 9.94 8.21 -19.69
C VAL A 272 8.41 8.33 -19.72
N PRO A 273 7.78 8.29 -20.91
CA PRO A 273 6.33 8.32 -21.00
C PRO A 273 5.72 6.99 -20.53
N LEU A 274 4.50 7.06 -19.99
CA LEU A 274 3.70 5.91 -19.56
C LEU A 274 3.36 4.96 -20.73
N SER A 275 3.42 5.40 -21.98
CA SER A 275 3.30 4.50 -23.13
C SER A 275 4.50 3.56 -23.27
N MET A 276 5.70 4.00 -22.89
CA MET A 276 6.96 3.25 -23.02
C MET A 276 7.24 2.40 -21.78
N ARG A 277 7.06 2.94 -20.57
CA ARG A 277 7.26 2.25 -19.27
C ARG A 277 8.64 1.60 -19.10
N ARG A 278 9.65 2.16 -19.76
CA ARG A 278 10.99 1.61 -19.80
C ARG A 278 11.98 2.76 -19.87
N ALA A 279 13.02 2.70 -19.04
CA ALA A 279 14.21 3.54 -19.08
C ALA A 279 15.43 2.68 -19.39
N VAL A 280 16.40 3.22 -20.14
CA VAL A 280 17.64 2.53 -20.52
C VAL A 280 18.81 3.42 -20.19
N PHE A 281 19.68 2.93 -19.32
CA PHE A 281 20.88 3.63 -18.89
C PHE A 281 22.09 2.95 -19.51
N GLU A 282 22.75 3.64 -20.45
CA GLU A 282 23.97 3.18 -21.09
C GLU A 282 25.17 3.40 -20.17
N ASP A 283 26.00 2.36 -20.05
CA ASP A 283 27.17 2.26 -19.18
C ASP A 283 27.03 2.95 -17.81
N PRO A 284 26.05 2.56 -16.99
CA PRO A 284 25.81 3.24 -15.71
C PRO A 284 26.94 3.00 -14.69
N GLY A 285 27.90 2.13 -15.01
CA GLY A 285 28.96 1.69 -14.12
C GLY A 285 28.58 0.44 -13.33
N HIS A 286 29.38 0.13 -12.30
CA HIS A 286 29.22 -1.08 -11.50
C HIS A 286 28.13 -0.90 -10.44
N GLY A 287 27.17 -1.84 -10.40
CA GLY A 287 26.11 -1.90 -9.40
C GLY A 287 26.58 -2.36 -8.01
N PRO A 288 25.66 -2.65 -7.07
CA PRO A 288 24.21 -2.79 -7.28
C PRO A 288 23.48 -1.46 -7.45
N TRP A 289 22.46 -1.45 -8.32
CA TRP A 289 21.60 -0.28 -8.57
C TRP A 289 20.23 -0.49 -7.95
N VAL A 290 19.70 0.55 -7.30
CA VAL A 290 18.34 0.57 -6.76
C VAL A 290 17.51 1.58 -7.54
N PRO A 291 16.54 1.12 -8.36
CA PRO A 291 15.70 2.02 -9.13
C PRO A 291 14.66 2.68 -8.23
N MET A 292 14.52 3.99 -8.38
CA MET A 292 13.36 4.75 -7.93
C MET A 292 12.53 5.13 -9.14
N VAL A 293 11.23 4.84 -9.13
CA VAL A 293 10.30 5.29 -10.16
C VAL A 293 9.21 6.14 -9.52
N VAL A 294 8.93 7.30 -10.10
CA VAL A 294 7.99 8.28 -9.53
C VAL A 294 7.32 9.10 -10.63
N LYS A 295 6.04 9.47 -10.42
CA LYS A 295 5.25 10.24 -11.40
C LYS A 295 5.74 11.69 -11.53
N MET A 296 5.87 12.17 -12.76
CA MET A 296 6.20 13.57 -13.07
C MET A 296 4.97 14.49 -12.94
N SER A 297 5.22 15.78 -12.70
CA SER A 297 4.19 16.80 -12.81
C SER A 297 3.80 17.00 -14.29
N VAL A 298 2.54 17.32 -14.55
CA VAL A 298 2.01 17.52 -15.92
C VAL A 298 2.71 18.70 -16.64
N ARG A 299 3.28 19.66 -15.90
CA ARG A 299 3.97 20.82 -16.48
C ARG A 299 5.42 20.55 -16.86
N ASP A 300 6.08 19.60 -16.20
CA ASP A 300 7.50 19.32 -16.41
C ASP A 300 7.75 18.22 -17.47
N GLY A 301 6.71 17.47 -17.84
CA GLY A 301 6.79 16.41 -18.87
C GLY A 301 7.00 16.90 -20.30
N LEU A 302 7.00 18.23 -20.54
CA LEU A 302 7.19 18.86 -21.85
C LEU A 302 8.62 19.41 -22.05
N VAL A 303 9.51 19.33 -21.05
CA VAL A 303 10.89 19.79 -21.19
C VAL A 303 11.76 18.64 -21.72
N GLY A 304 11.51 18.26 -22.97
CA GLY A 304 12.51 17.57 -23.78
C GLY A 304 13.55 18.59 -24.24
N ALA A 305 14.80 18.41 -23.81
CA ALA A 305 16.02 18.94 -24.42
C ALA A 305 15.95 20.40 -24.95
N MET A 306 16.03 21.39 -24.06
CA MET A 306 16.41 22.75 -24.44
C MET A 306 17.81 23.06 -23.89
N SER A 307 18.82 22.76 -24.71
CA SER A 307 20.17 23.32 -24.53
C SER A 307 20.11 24.81 -24.86
N SER A 308 20.08 25.69 -23.84
CA SER A 308 20.34 27.12 -24.04
C SER A 308 21.82 27.42 -23.86
N PRO A 309 22.45 28.14 -24.81
CA PRO A 309 23.86 28.49 -24.74
C PRO A 309 24.08 29.72 -23.85
N GLY A 310 25.04 29.62 -22.93
CA GLY A 310 25.62 30.78 -22.26
C GLY A 310 25.13 31.01 -20.83
N GLY A 311 25.71 30.28 -19.89
CA GLY A 311 25.62 30.55 -18.46
C GLY A 311 26.12 29.34 -17.69
N HIS A 312 27.05 29.53 -16.76
CA HIS A 312 27.46 28.49 -15.82
C HIS A 312 26.28 28.18 -14.88
N HIS A 313 25.31 27.43 -15.40
CA HIS A 313 24.18 26.87 -14.68
C HIS A 313 24.48 25.41 -14.41
N TRP A 314 24.43 25.01 -13.14
CA TRP A 314 24.25 23.61 -12.80
C TRP A 314 22.98 23.12 -13.52
N PRO A 315 23.02 22.00 -14.27
CA PRO A 315 21.84 21.53 -14.97
C PRO A 315 20.72 21.31 -13.94
N LEU A 316 19.58 21.97 -14.16
CA LEU A 316 18.37 21.72 -13.38
C LEU A 316 17.92 20.29 -13.70
N LEU A 317 18.29 19.35 -12.85
CA LEU A 317 17.90 17.95 -13.01
C LEU A 317 16.37 17.84 -12.95
N PRO A 318 15.75 17.01 -13.80
CA PRO A 318 14.32 16.78 -13.74
C PRO A 318 13.92 16.26 -12.36
N LYS A 319 12.85 16.83 -11.81
CA LYS A 319 12.24 16.45 -10.53
C LYS A 319 10.80 16.01 -10.75
N ALA A 320 10.37 15.04 -9.96
CA ALA A 320 9.04 14.48 -10.02
C ALA A 320 8.02 15.29 -9.20
N GLN A 321 6.75 14.85 -9.26
CA GLN A 321 5.67 15.48 -8.51
C GLN A 321 5.87 15.30 -7.00
N ASP A 322 5.81 16.41 -6.26
CA ASP A 322 5.83 16.40 -4.80
C ASP A 322 4.66 15.56 -4.23
N GLY A 323 4.96 14.74 -3.22
CA GLY A 323 3.98 13.82 -2.63
C GLY A 323 3.52 12.69 -3.55
N ALA A 324 4.26 12.38 -4.63
CA ALA A 324 4.01 11.17 -5.41
C ALA A 324 4.47 9.92 -4.64
N LEU A 325 3.74 8.80 -4.79
CA LEU A 325 4.12 7.54 -4.16
C LEU A 325 5.38 6.99 -4.81
N VAL A 326 6.38 6.67 -3.97
CA VAL A 326 7.67 6.15 -4.43
C VAL A 326 7.67 4.64 -4.40
N ALA A 327 7.84 4.03 -5.57
CA ALA A 327 8.08 2.61 -5.68
C ALA A 327 9.57 2.33 -5.86
N ILE A 328 10.04 1.30 -5.16
CA ILE A 328 11.40 0.79 -5.20
C ILE A 328 11.30 -0.69 -5.57
N ALA A 329 12.21 -1.19 -6.40
CA ALA A 329 12.26 -2.63 -6.69
C ALA A 329 12.54 -3.41 -5.39
N PRO A 330 11.88 -4.56 -5.15
CA PRO A 330 12.27 -5.43 -4.04
C PRO A 330 13.73 -5.88 -4.23
N ASP A 331 14.46 -6.04 -3.12
CA ASP A 331 15.86 -6.48 -3.10
C ASP A 331 15.95 -7.93 -3.65
N HIS A 332 16.04 -8.05 -4.96
CA HIS A 332 16.35 -9.30 -5.65
C HIS A 332 17.53 -9.06 -6.61
N PRO A 333 18.50 -9.98 -6.66
CA PRO A 333 19.54 -9.91 -7.68
C PRO A 333 18.89 -9.93 -9.07
N PRO A 334 19.45 -9.21 -10.06
CA PRO A 334 18.87 -9.14 -11.39
C PRO A 334 18.74 -10.54 -11.97
N THR A 335 17.51 -10.99 -12.21
CA THR A 335 17.24 -12.23 -12.92
C THR A 335 17.69 -12.01 -14.36
N VAL A 336 18.74 -12.73 -14.77
CA VAL A 336 19.16 -12.78 -16.18
C VAL A 336 18.08 -13.53 -16.95
N SER A 337 17.09 -12.82 -17.47
CA SER A 337 16.13 -13.39 -18.41
C SER A 337 16.61 -13.12 -19.82
N ALA A 338 16.83 -14.20 -20.58
CA ALA A 338 17.05 -14.11 -22.02
C ALA A 338 15.91 -13.33 -22.67
N ALA A 339 16.26 -12.52 -23.66
CA ALA A 339 15.39 -11.60 -24.38
C ALA A 339 14.03 -12.23 -24.71
N LEU A 340 12.95 -11.50 -24.42
CA LEU A 340 11.64 -11.80 -25.00
C LEU A 340 11.75 -11.56 -26.51
N ASP A 341 11.60 -12.63 -27.29
CA ASP A 341 11.55 -12.58 -28.75
C ASP A 341 10.51 -11.55 -29.22
N PRO A 342 10.83 -10.73 -30.23
CA PRO A 342 9.86 -9.82 -30.82
C PRO A 342 8.76 -10.63 -31.51
N VAL A 343 7.52 -10.25 -31.22
CA VAL A 343 6.30 -10.75 -31.88
C VAL A 343 6.50 -10.76 -33.39
N LEU A 344 6.54 -11.96 -33.96
CA LEU A 344 6.58 -12.19 -35.40
C LEU A 344 5.26 -11.72 -36.01
N THR A 345 5.21 -10.50 -36.53
CA THR A 345 4.14 -10.08 -37.46
C THR A 345 4.41 -10.75 -38.81
N THR A 346 3.70 -11.83 -39.10
CA THR A 346 3.61 -12.37 -40.46
C THR A 346 2.75 -11.45 -41.33
N PRO A 347 3.22 -11.00 -42.51
CA PRO A 347 2.40 -10.27 -43.46
C PRO A 347 1.49 -11.24 -44.22
N THR A 348 0.19 -10.93 -44.28
CA THR A 348 -0.78 -11.63 -45.10
C THR A 348 -0.45 -11.39 -46.57
N ALA A 349 0.12 -12.39 -47.23
CA ALA A 349 0.31 -12.38 -48.68
C ALA A 349 -1.05 -12.55 -49.37
N ALA A 350 -1.35 -11.63 -50.27
CA ALA A 350 -2.37 -11.79 -51.28
C ALA A 350 -2.03 -12.98 -52.19
N SER A 351 -3.02 -13.79 -52.54
CA SER A 351 -2.98 -14.62 -53.73
C SER A 351 -4.34 -14.51 -54.42
N GLN A 352 -4.31 -13.84 -55.57
CA GLN A 352 -5.33 -13.94 -56.59
C GLN A 352 -5.33 -15.38 -57.12
N GLU A 353 -6.51 -15.97 -57.23
CA GLU A 353 -6.77 -16.98 -58.26
C GLU A 353 -8.09 -16.59 -58.95
N ASN A 354 -7.94 -16.21 -60.22
CA ASN A 354 -9.01 -15.97 -61.18
C ASN A 354 -9.32 -17.28 -61.90
N GLN A 355 -10.51 -17.30 -62.52
CA GLN A 355 -11.06 -18.24 -63.52
C GLN A 355 -12.00 -19.33 -62.99
N GLU A 356 -13.14 -19.63 -63.61
CA GLU A 356 -13.98 -18.95 -64.61
C GLU A 356 -15.34 -19.68 -64.59
N THR A 357 -16.41 -18.92 -64.82
CA THR A 357 -17.73 -19.29 -65.41
C THR A 357 -18.11 -20.76 -65.61
N THR A 358 -19.32 -21.11 -65.13
CA THR A 358 -20.49 -21.42 -66.00
C THR A 358 -21.77 -21.56 -65.17
N ALA A 359 -22.83 -20.90 -65.65
CA ALA A 359 -24.22 -21.13 -65.27
C ALA A 359 -25.03 -21.33 -66.55
N ALA A 360 -26.00 -22.24 -66.47
CA ALA A 360 -26.98 -22.67 -67.48
C ALA A 360 -26.45 -23.58 -68.61
#